data_AF-A0A1Q7AEQ5-F1
#
_entry.id   AF-A0A1Q7AEQ5-F1
#
_cell.length_a   1.000
_cell.length_b   1.000
_cell.length_c   1.000
_cell.angle_alpha   90.00
_cell.angle_beta   90.00
_cell.angle_gamma   90.00
#
_symmetry.space_group_name_H-M   'P 1'
#
loop_
_entity.id
_entity.type
_entity.pdbx_description
1 polymer ?
#
loop_
_entity_poly.entity_id
_entity_poly.type
_entity_poly.pdbx_seq_one_letter_code
_entity_poly.pdbx_strand_id
1 'polypeptide(L)'
;MSIAWFSPLPPIRSGVAAYSAELLPHLERTLTIDRFDEARAHDFVWKHRRAPYDLVVYQLGNAPCHDYMWAYLAAYPGLVVLHDARLHHARARCLLSAERADDYRREFWYDHPDAPNGFVEYAVAGLGGPIYYFWSMLRVVMRTARLVAVHNDRVAAELRE
;
A
#
# COMPACT_ATOMS: atom_id res chain seq x y z
N MET A 1 2.17 -23.79 4.22
CA MET A 1 2.67 -22.43 3.93
C MET A 1 1.96 -21.46 4.85
N SER A 2 2.69 -20.66 5.60
CA SER A 2 2.17 -19.61 6.48
C SER A 2 2.23 -18.23 5.81
N ILE A 3 1.14 -17.48 5.89
CA ILE A 3 1.00 -16.19 5.23
C ILE A 3 0.61 -15.13 6.26
N ALA A 4 1.29 -13.98 6.21
CA ALA A 4 0.84 -12.75 6.86
C ALA A 4 0.00 -11.94 5.87
N TRP A 5 -1.28 -11.76 6.15
CA TRP A 5 -2.23 -11.07 5.27
C TRP A 5 -2.58 -9.68 5.82
N PHE A 6 -1.97 -8.64 5.24
CA PHE A 6 -2.25 -7.26 5.54
C PHE A 6 -3.41 -6.75 4.68
N SER A 7 -4.51 -6.38 5.34
CA SER A 7 -5.69 -5.84 4.66
C SER A 7 -6.55 -5.06 5.64
N PRO A 8 -7.22 -3.96 5.23
CA PRO A 8 -8.42 -3.56 5.93
C PRO A 8 -9.41 -4.74 5.92
N LEU A 9 -10.13 -4.91 7.02
CA LEU A 9 -11.10 -5.99 7.20
C LEU A 9 -12.42 -5.40 7.75
N PRO A 10 -13.55 -6.09 7.59
CA PRO A 10 -14.78 -5.69 8.26
C PRO A 10 -14.53 -5.47 9.76
N PRO A 11 -15.06 -4.38 10.35
CA PRO A 11 -16.16 -3.52 9.88
C PRO A 11 -15.75 -2.33 8.99
N ILE A 12 -14.49 -2.21 8.56
CA ILE A 12 -14.06 -1.13 7.67
C ILE A 12 -14.87 -1.19 6.36
N ARG A 13 -15.49 -0.06 6.00
CA ARG A 13 -16.29 0.07 4.79
C ARG A 13 -15.39 0.39 3.60
N SER A 14 -14.83 -0.64 2.96
CA SER A 14 -14.10 -0.52 1.70
C SER A 14 -14.29 -1.75 0.81
N GLY A 15 -14.12 -1.58 -0.50
CA GLY A 15 -14.14 -2.70 -1.44
C GLY A 15 -13.07 -3.74 -1.12
N VAL A 16 -11.89 -3.31 -0.66
CA VAL A 16 -10.79 -4.21 -0.27
C VAL A 16 -11.14 -5.03 0.98
N ALA A 17 -11.84 -4.44 1.96
CA ALA A 17 -12.29 -5.16 3.14
C ALA A 17 -13.32 -6.25 2.79
N ALA A 18 -14.28 -5.93 1.91
CA ALA A 18 -15.24 -6.90 1.40
C ALA A 18 -14.56 -8.01 0.59
N TYR A 19 -13.64 -7.64 -0.31
CA TYR A 19 -12.83 -8.55 -1.11
C TYR A 19 -12.05 -9.55 -0.23
N SER A 20 -11.33 -9.07 0.78
CA SER A 20 -10.60 -9.94 1.71
C SER A 20 -11.53 -10.84 2.52
N ALA A 21 -12.70 -10.34 2.94
CA ALA A 21 -13.67 -11.14 3.69
C ALA A 21 -14.26 -12.29 2.85
N GLU A 22 -14.42 -12.09 1.55
CA GLU A 22 -14.88 -13.12 0.61
C GLU A 22 -13.77 -14.14 0.31
N LEU A 23 -12.54 -13.68 0.11
CA LEU A 23 -11.44 -14.53 -0.33
C LEU A 23 -10.85 -15.40 0.80
N LEU A 24 -10.63 -14.82 1.99
CA LEU A 24 -9.90 -15.48 3.08
C LEU A 24 -10.49 -16.85 3.50
N PRO A 25 -11.82 -17.03 3.66
CA PRO A 25 -12.39 -18.34 4.02
C PRO A 25 -12.06 -19.47 3.04
N HIS A 26 -11.85 -19.13 1.77
CA HIS A 26 -11.50 -20.10 0.73
C HIS A 26 -10.01 -20.46 0.79
N LEU A 27 -9.14 -19.46 1.00
CA LEU A 27 -7.70 -19.66 1.09
C LEU A 27 -7.29 -20.42 2.36
N GLU A 28 -7.94 -20.12 3.49
CA GLU A 28 -7.67 -20.72 4.80
C GLU A 28 -7.96 -22.22 4.86
N ARG A 29 -8.64 -22.78 3.86
CA ARG A 29 -8.81 -24.24 3.70
C ARG A 29 -7.50 -24.98 3.43
N THR A 30 -6.51 -24.28 2.86
CA THR A 30 -5.25 -24.90 2.40
C THR A 30 -4.01 -24.17 2.91
N LEU A 31 -4.17 -22.94 3.41
CA LEU A 31 -3.09 -22.07 3.86
C LEU A 31 -3.30 -21.68 5.32
N THR A 32 -2.21 -21.53 6.07
CA THR A 32 -2.26 -20.94 7.41
C THR A 32 -2.11 -19.44 7.28
N ILE A 33 -3.15 -18.66 7.58
CA ILE A 33 -3.15 -17.22 7.36
C ILE A 33 -3.36 -16.47 8.67
N ASP A 34 -2.39 -15.63 9.03
CA ASP A 34 -2.54 -14.63 10.09
C ASP A 34 -2.97 -13.31 9.47
N ARG A 35 -4.09 -12.77 9.93
CA ARG A 35 -4.70 -11.54 9.41
C ARG A 35 -4.22 -10.33 10.22
N PHE A 36 -3.68 -9.33 9.53
CA PHE A 36 -3.16 -8.08 10.10
C PHE A 36 -3.94 -6.89 9.54
N ASP A 37 -4.86 -6.37 10.33
CA ASP A 37 -5.46 -5.05 10.13
C ASP A 37 -4.72 -3.99 10.96
N GLU A 38 -5.15 -2.74 10.91
CA GLU A 38 -4.52 -1.62 11.62
C GLU A 38 -4.31 -1.91 13.12
N ALA A 39 -5.33 -2.46 13.79
CA ALA A 39 -5.28 -2.74 15.22
C ALA A 39 -4.25 -3.83 15.58
N ARG A 40 -4.00 -4.79 14.67
CA ARG A 40 -3.13 -5.96 14.93
C ARG A 40 -1.79 -5.89 14.20
N ALA A 41 -1.58 -4.92 13.32
CA ALA A 41 -0.39 -4.83 12.49
C ALA A 41 0.91 -4.82 13.31
N HIS A 42 0.89 -4.20 14.49
CA HIS A 42 2.06 -4.16 15.38
C HIS A 42 2.50 -5.55 15.85
N ASP A 43 1.57 -6.51 15.96
CA ASP A 43 1.89 -7.89 16.33
C ASP A 43 2.75 -8.62 15.31
N PHE A 44 2.68 -8.19 14.05
CA PHE A 44 3.37 -8.84 12.95
C PHE A 44 4.88 -8.91 13.21
N VAL A 45 5.50 -7.82 13.68
CA VAL A 45 6.96 -7.71 13.80
C VAL A 45 7.50 -8.83 14.70
N TRP A 46 6.92 -9.03 15.88
CA TRP A 46 7.39 -10.06 16.80
C TRP A 46 6.96 -11.46 16.39
N LYS A 47 5.76 -11.62 15.81
CA LYS A 47 5.29 -12.92 15.31
C LYS A 47 6.21 -13.42 14.19
N HIS A 48 6.50 -12.56 13.21
CA HIS A 48 7.40 -12.85 12.10
C HIS A 48 8.84 -13.10 12.59
N ARG A 49 9.33 -12.34 13.57
CA ARG A 49 10.67 -12.61 14.15
C ARG A 49 10.75 -13.96 14.85
N ARG A 50 9.68 -14.38 15.55
CA ARG A 50 9.63 -15.64 16.30
C ARG A 50 9.45 -16.85 15.38
N ALA A 51 8.56 -16.72 14.40
CA ALA A 51 8.25 -17.73 13.41
C ALA A 51 8.01 -17.01 12.07
N PRO A 52 9.06 -16.90 11.22
CA PRO A 52 8.95 -16.21 9.95
C PRO A 52 7.83 -16.79 9.09
N TYR A 53 7.05 -15.89 8.50
CA TYR A 53 6.03 -16.22 7.51
C TYR A 53 6.71 -16.52 6.17
N ASP A 54 6.19 -17.49 5.43
CA ASP A 54 6.68 -17.83 4.09
C ASP A 54 6.43 -16.69 3.09
N LEU A 55 5.31 -15.97 3.26
CA LEU A 55 4.95 -14.82 2.43
C LEU A 55 4.19 -13.76 3.24
N VAL A 56 4.49 -12.50 2.97
CA VAL A 56 3.68 -11.37 3.40
C VAL A 56 2.88 -10.87 2.21
N VAL A 57 1.58 -10.70 2.37
CA VAL A 57 0.65 -10.22 1.34
C VAL A 57 0.03 -8.91 1.79
N TYR A 58 0.12 -7.87 0.97
CA TYR A 58 -0.44 -6.54 1.23
C TYR A 58 -1.57 -6.24 0.24
N GLN A 59 -2.77 -5.97 0.76
CA GLN A 59 -3.91 -5.50 0.00
C GLN A 59 -3.93 -3.96 0.02
N LEU A 60 -3.26 -3.34 -0.94
CA LEU A 60 -2.97 -1.90 -0.95
C LEU A 60 -3.88 -1.15 -1.94
N GLY A 61 -4.52 -0.09 -1.47
CA GLY A 61 -5.36 0.79 -2.28
C GLY A 61 -5.18 2.26 -1.90
N ASN A 62 -5.81 3.16 -2.66
CA ASN A 62 -5.67 4.60 -2.51
C ASN A 62 -6.65 5.20 -1.48
N ALA A 63 -6.67 4.66 -0.26
CA ALA A 63 -7.57 5.10 0.80
C ALA A 63 -6.92 5.09 2.20
N PRO A 64 -7.43 5.88 3.17
CA PRO A 64 -6.89 5.97 4.53
C PRO A 64 -6.74 4.65 5.27
N CYS A 65 -7.66 3.72 5.05
CA CYS A 65 -7.64 2.43 5.73
C CYS A 65 -6.47 1.53 5.33
N HIS A 66 -5.56 1.99 4.47
CA HIS A 66 -4.35 1.30 4.11
C HIS A 66 -3.08 1.88 4.77
N ASP A 67 -3.15 3.06 5.41
CA ASP A 67 -1.94 3.81 5.79
C ASP A 67 -0.99 3.06 6.71
N TYR A 68 -1.55 2.27 7.64
CA TYR A 68 -0.77 1.51 8.60
C TYR A 68 0.21 0.53 7.94
N MET A 69 -0.02 0.10 6.69
CA MET A 69 0.81 -0.91 6.04
C MET A 69 2.10 -0.36 5.40
N TRP A 70 2.22 0.96 5.18
CA TRP A 70 3.36 1.56 4.48
C TRP A 70 4.72 1.22 5.10
N ALA A 71 4.82 1.32 6.44
CA ALA A 71 6.05 1.01 7.15
C ALA A 71 6.42 -0.48 7.02
N TYR A 72 5.43 -1.37 7.07
CA TYR A 72 5.64 -2.81 6.93
C TYR A 72 6.04 -3.18 5.50
N LEU A 73 5.36 -2.65 4.50
CA LEU A 73 5.65 -2.89 3.09
C LEU A 73 7.07 -2.46 2.71
N ALA A 74 7.57 -1.37 3.30
CA ALA A 74 8.94 -0.91 3.07
C ALA A 74 9.99 -1.78 3.77
N ALA A 75 9.68 -2.31 4.96
CA ALA A 75 10.62 -3.09 5.77
C ALA A 75 10.58 -4.60 5.50
N TYR A 76 9.46 -5.13 5.01
CA TYR A 76 9.21 -6.56 4.82
C TYR A 76 8.70 -6.82 3.39
N PRO A 77 9.61 -6.95 2.40
CA PRO A 77 9.27 -7.24 1.02
C PRO A 77 8.36 -8.46 0.87
N GLY A 78 7.20 -8.28 0.24
CA GLY A 78 6.18 -9.31 0.04
C GLY A 78 5.45 -9.17 -1.30
N LEU A 79 4.33 -9.87 -1.43
CA LEU A 79 3.38 -9.69 -2.53
C LEU A 79 2.50 -8.47 -2.22
N VAL A 80 2.43 -7.52 -3.15
CA VAL A 80 1.49 -6.40 -3.07
C VAL A 80 0.40 -6.60 -4.11
N VAL A 81 -0.85 -6.75 -3.65
CA VAL A 81 -2.03 -6.70 -4.50
C VAL A 81 -2.50 -5.26 -4.54
N LEU A 82 -2.31 -4.62 -5.70
CA LEU A 82 -2.59 -3.21 -5.92
C LEU A 82 -4.03 -3.06 -6.45
N HIS A 83 -4.88 -2.39 -5.66
CA HIS A 83 -6.30 -2.16 -5.95
C HIS A 83 -6.58 -0.85 -6.66
N ASP A 84 -5.59 0.04 -6.74
CA ASP A 84 -5.67 1.32 -7.46
C ASP A 84 -4.33 1.57 -8.16
N ALA A 85 -4.38 1.95 -9.45
CA ALA A 85 -3.18 2.26 -10.24
C ALA A 85 -2.49 3.56 -9.80
N ARG A 86 -3.04 4.28 -8.82
CA ARG A 86 -2.44 5.48 -8.22
C ARG A 86 -2.61 5.43 -6.72
N LEU A 87 -1.57 5.77 -5.97
CA LEU A 87 -1.56 5.81 -4.50
C LEU A 87 -1.30 7.21 -3.94
N HIS A 88 -1.16 8.21 -4.82
CA HIS A 88 -0.72 9.54 -4.42
C HIS A 88 -1.61 10.18 -3.37
N HIS A 89 -2.94 10.09 -3.51
CA HIS A 89 -3.85 10.67 -2.53
C HIS A 89 -3.67 10.04 -1.14
N ALA A 90 -3.59 8.71 -1.05
CA ALA A 90 -3.39 8.03 0.21
C ALA A 90 -2.02 8.36 0.81
N ARG A 91 -0.97 8.30 -0.01
CA ARG A 91 0.41 8.49 0.45
C ARG A 91 0.70 9.93 0.86
N ALA A 92 0.28 10.91 0.06
CA ALA A 92 0.40 12.32 0.40
C ALA A 92 -0.33 12.62 1.70
N ARG A 93 -1.59 12.20 1.84
CA ARG A 93 -2.35 12.40 3.08
C ARG A 93 -1.64 11.78 4.28
N CYS A 94 -1.19 10.52 4.20
CA CYS A 94 -0.49 9.83 5.28
C CYS A 94 0.75 10.60 5.77
N LEU A 95 1.56 11.12 4.84
CA LEU A 95 2.78 11.86 5.17
C LEU A 95 2.47 13.28 5.66
N LEU A 96 1.59 14.01 4.97
CA LEU A 96 1.25 15.39 5.31
C LEU A 96 0.48 15.50 6.62
N SER A 97 -0.45 14.58 6.93
CA SER A 97 -1.16 14.56 8.22
C SER A 97 -0.26 14.21 9.40
N ALA A 98 0.89 13.60 9.13
CA ALA A 98 1.92 13.32 10.13
C ALA A 98 2.98 14.44 10.21
N GLU A 99 2.74 15.60 9.58
CA GLU A 99 3.67 16.73 9.50
C GLU A 99 5.01 16.39 8.81
N ARG A 100 5.03 15.36 7.96
CA ARG A 100 6.22 14.88 7.25
C ARG A 100 6.31 15.44 5.83
N ALA A 101 6.18 16.76 5.69
CA ALA A 101 6.18 17.44 4.38
C ALA A 101 7.47 17.18 3.58
N ASP A 102 8.63 17.15 4.24
CA ASP A 102 9.89 16.90 3.56
C ASP A 102 10.01 15.46 3.06
N ASP A 103 9.42 14.51 3.78
CA ASP A 103 9.40 13.11 3.35
C ASP A 103 8.48 12.94 2.14
N TYR A 104 7.34 13.62 2.16
CA TYR A 104 6.45 13.70 0.99
C TYR A 104 7.16 14.29 -0.22
N ARG A 105 7.91 15.39 -0.06
CA ARG A 105 8.69 15.99 -1.15
C ARG A 105 9.72 15.01 -1.71
N ARG A 106 10.52 14.39 -0.84
CA ARG A 106 11.56 13.44 -1.26
C ARG A 106 10.95 12.24 -1.99
N GLU A 107 9.85 11.71 -1.47
CA GLU A 107 9.17 10.57 -2.09
C GLU A 107 8.53 10.94 -3.43
N PHE A 108 7.91 12.12 -3.54
CA PHE A 108 7.36 12.62 -4.80
C PHE A 108 8.44 12.73 -5.88
N TRP A 109 9.57 13.37 -5.58
CA TRP A 109 10.66 13.51 -6.54
C TRP A 109 11.38 12.19 -6.83
N TYR A 110 11.40 11.28 -5.85
CA TYR A 110 11.85 9.93 -6.09
C TYR A 110 10.95 9.24 -7.11
N ASP A 111 9.63 9.41 -7.04
CA ASP A 111 8.64 8.78 -7.92
C ASP A 111 8.57 9.42 -9.32
N HIS A 112 8.65 10.76 -9.37
CA HIS A 112 8.46 11.59 -10.56
C HIS A 112 9.59 12.62 -10.73
N PRO A 113 10.81 12.18 -11.06
CA PRO A 113 11.96 13.09 -11.20
C PRO A 113 11.79 14.11 -12.32
N ASP A 114 10.99 13.80 -13.34
CA ASP A 114 10.74 14.66 -14.50
C ASP A 114 9.50 15.57 -14.34
N ALA A 115 8.87 15.58 -13.16
CA ALA A 115 7.71 16.43 -12.91
C ALA A 115 8.06 17.94 -12.96
N PRO A 116 7.15 18.81 -13.41
CA PRO A 116 7.38 20.25 -13.40
C PRO A 116 7.68 20.79 -11.99
N ASN A 117 8.67 21.68 -11.90
CA ASN A 117 9.07 22.32 -10.64
C ASN A 117 7.91 23.02 -9.93
N GLY A 118 7.89 22.98 -8.60
CA GLY A 118 6.91 23.66 -7.75
C GLY A 118 5.58 22.93 -7.56
N PHE A 119 5.31 21.88 -8.35
CA PHE A 119 4.09 21.09 -8.25
C PHE A 119 3.84 20.56 -6.83
N VAL A 120 4.89 19.99 -6.22
CA VAL A 120 4.84 19.37 -4.90
C VAL A 120 4.44 20.35 -3.80
N GLU A 121 4.73 21.64 -3.97
CA GLU A 121 4.43 22.69 -3.00
C GLU A 121 2.93 22.99 -2.93
N TYR A 122 2.19 22.86 -4.05
CA TYR A 122 0.73 23.00 -4.01
C TYR A 122 0.10 21.91 -3.13
N ALA A 123 0.59 20.68 -3.22
CA ALA A 123 0.12 19.60 -2.36
C ALA A 123 0.47 19.85 -0.89
N VAL A 124 1.68 20.34 -0.58
CA VAL A 124 2.08 20.71 0.79
C VAL A 124 1.21 21.86 1.32
N ALA A 125 0.83 22.81 0.48
CA ALA A 125 -0.08 23.90 0.83
C ALA A 125 -1.57 23.48 0.94
N GLY A 126 -1.88 22.19 0.78
CA GLY A 126 -3.24 21.66 0.89
C GLY A 126 -4.09 21.76 -0.38
N LEU A 127 -3.49 22.11 -1.52
CA LEU A 127 -4.16 22.33 -2.81
C LEU A 127 -4.06 21.11 -3.75
N GLY A 128 -3.70 19.93 -3.24
CA GLY A 128 -3.38 18.76 -4.05
C GLY A 128 -4.56 17.96 -4.63
N GLY A 129 -5.81 18.22 -4.23
CA GLY A 129 -7.01 17.39 -4.49
C GLY A 129 -7.05 16.58 -5.81
N PRO A 130 -7.65 17.10 -6.90
CA PRO A 130 -7.66 16.39 -8.21
C PRO A 130 -6.27 16.24 -8.83
N ILE A 131 -5.34 17.05 -8.36
CA ILE A 131 -3.98 17.11 -8.85
C ILE A 131 -3.22 15.78 -8.58
N TYR A 132 -3.60 15.05 -7.53
CA TYR A 132 -3.04 13.71 -7.23
C TYR A 132 -3.31 12.66 -8.30
N TYR A 133 -4.23 12.89 -9.25
CA TYR A 133 -4.46 11.94 -10.33
C TYR A 133 -3.38 12.00 -11.42
N PHE A 134 -2.53 13.02 -11.46
CA PHE A 134 -1.49 13.09 -12.50
C PHE A 134 -0.23 12.28 -12.17
N TRP A 135 -0.06 11.87 -10.91
CA TRP A 135 1.16 11.25 -10.41
C TRP A 135 0.82 10.02 -9.58
N SER A 136 1.53 8.92 -9.78
CA SER A 136 1.10 7.61 -9.29
C SER A 136 1.52 7.35 -7.83
N MET A 137 2.74 7.74 -7.42
CA MET A 137 3.34 7.40 -6.11
C MET A 137 3.47 5.88 -5.91
N LEU A 138 3.93 5.17 -6.95
CA LEU A 138 4.04 3.72 -6.98
C LEU A 138 5.47 3.19 -6.89
N ARG A 139 6.49 3.98 -7.24
CA ARG A 139 7.90 3.57 -7.34
C ARG A 139 8.42 2.96 -6.04
N VAL A 140 8.04 3.48 -4.87
CA VAL A 140 8.40 2.85 -3.59
C VAL A 140 7.85 1.44 -3.51
N VAL A 141 6.56 1.25 -3.81
CA VAL A 141 5.93 -0.07 -3.83
C VAL A 141 6.59 -1.00 -4.83
N MET A 142 6.85 -0.52 -6.05
CA MET A 142 7.48 -1.32 -7.10
C MET A 142 8.90 -1.75 -6.75
N ARG A 143 9.61 -0.96 -5.93
CA ARG A 143 10.99 -1.23 -5.55
C ARG A 143 11.11 -2.11 -4.31
N THR A 144 10.13 -2.11 -3.42
CA THR A 144 10.16 -2.92 -2.19
C THR A 144 9.38 -4.21 -2.31
N ALA A 145 8.36 -4.29 -3.16
CA ALA A 145 7.59 -5.51 -3.37
C ALA A 145 8.44 -6.59 -4.04
N ARG A 146 8.24 -7.86 -3.63
CA ARG A 146 8.79 -9.03 -4.35
C ARG A 146 8.03 -9.30 -5.63
N LEU A 147 6.73 -9.06 -5.59
CA LEU A 147 5.81 -9.21 -6.71
C LEU A 147 4.65 -8.23 -6.53
N VAL A 148 4.15 -7.70 -7.64
CA VAL A 148 2.98 -6.84 -7.67
C VAL A 148 1.91 -7.54 -8.51
N ALA A 149 0.73 -7.70 -7.93
CA ALA A 149 -0.45 -8.21 -8.61
C ALA A 149 -1.46 -7.07 -8.79
N VAL A 150 -2.15 -7.05 -9.92
CA VAL A 150 -3.17 -6.07 -10.30
C VAL A 150 -4.38 -6.79 -10.88
N HIS A 151 -5.51 -6.11 -10.94
CA HIS A 151 -6.79 -6.73 -11.34
C HIS A 151 -7.05 -6.75 -12.85
N ASN A 152 -6.19 -6.16 -13.68
CA ASN A 152 -6.37 -6.17 -15.13
C ASN A 152 -5.05 -6.02 -15.89
N ASP A 153 -5.04 -6.55 -17.12
CA ASP A 153 -3.85 -6.57 -17.98
C ASP A 153 -3.39 -5.19 -18.42
N ARG A 154 -4.32 -4.23 -18.51
CA ARG A 154 -3.98 -2.84 -18.88
C ARG A 154 -3.08 -2.21 -17.83
N VAL A 155 -3.47 -2.25 -16.56
CA VAL A 155 -2.64 -1.74 -15.46
C VAL A 155 -1.35 -2.54 -15.38
N ALA A 156 -1.38 -3.86 -15.61
CA ALA A 156 -0.17 -4.67 -15.62
C ALA A 156 0.83 -4.25 -16.70
N ALA A 157 0.35 -3.85 -17.89
CA ALA A 157 1.17 -3.31 -18.96
C ALA A 157 1.74 -1.93 -18.58
N GLU A 158 0.91 -1.03 -18.05
CA GLU A 158 1.31 0.31 -17.61
C GLU A 158 2.40 0.28 -16.52
N LEU A 159 2.47 -0.76 -15.69
CA LEU A 159 3.49 -0.90 -14.63
C LEU A 159 4.79 -1.58 -15.07
N ARG A 160 4.88 -2.10 -16.31
CA ARG A 160 6.10 -2.74 -16.84
C ARG A 160 6.99 -1.77 -17.61
N GLU A 161 6.45 -0.64 -18.03
CA GLU A 161 7.15 0.47 -18.69
C GLU A 161 7.90 1.34 -17.68
#